data_AF-A0A954JXH3-F1
#
_entry.id   AF-A0A954JXH3-F1
#
_cell.length_a   1.000
_cell.length_b   1.000
_cell.length_c   1.000
_cell.angle_alpha   90.00
_cell.angle_beta   90.00
_cell.angle_gamma   90.00
#
_symmetry.space_group_name_H-M   'P 1'
#
loop_
_entity.id
_entity.type
_entity.pdbx_description
1 polymer ?
#
loop_
_entity_poly.entity_id
_entity_poly.type
_entity_poly.pdbx_seq_one_letter_code
_entity_poly.pdbx_strand_id
1 'polypeptide(L)'
;MWQIRRVTTSTVVCLVGCMLLVLLQGTISEPVGGILTSLMYVVMILVAGVIGGWRSGSAATVLGLFTAFVFFSPPYFIRAASNPIELLRLLSFGFLGVILSAISGLLQLAWKRIEERQHRLELEVHERLRAQIAEKARADELMTTLASIGDGVIRTDGEGRITFLNPVAEKLIGWKTEAASGRMLSDVFHIVDVATHQPVENPAVRALRDGCVAGEMNDAILISQDGRERP
;
A
#
# COMPACT_ATOMS: atom_id res chain seq x y z
N MET A 1 -28.21 0.03 8.25
CA MET A 1 -28.97 0.95 7.37
C MET A 1 -28.47 0.93 5.91
N TRP A 2 -27.15 0.88 5.66
CA TRP A 2 -26.55 0.85 4.31
C TRP A 2 -26.94 -0.39 3.46
N GLN A 3 -26.95 -1.60 4.04
CA GLN A 3 -27.37 -2.80 3.30
C GLN A 3 -28.85 -2.79 2.86
N ILE A 4 -29.75 -2.28 3.70
CA ILE A 4 -31.18 -2.17 3.36
C ILE A 4 -31.36 -1.22 2.17
N ARG A 5 -30.65 -0.08 2.20
CA ARG A 5 -30.69 0.93 1.14
C ARG A 5 -30.16 0.41 -0.21
N ARG A 6 -29.16 -0.47 -0.19
CA ARG A 6 -28.57 -1.11 -1.39
C ARG A 6 -29.48 -2.18 -2.00
N VAL A 7 -30.17 -2.94 -1.16
CA VAL A 7 -31.16 -3.92 -1.61
C VAL A 7 -32.37 -3.21 -2.23
N THR A 8 -32.87 -2.15 -1.59
CA THR A 8 -34.00 -1.37 -2.12
C THR A 8 -33.68 -0.66 -3.43
N THR A 9 -32.47 -0.09 -3.58
CA THR A 9 -32.06 0.52 -4.86
C THR A 9 -31.94 -0.53 -5.96
N SER A 10 -31.38 -1.70 -5.66
CA SER A 10 -31.27 -2.78 -6.64
C SER A 10 -32.64 -3.30 -7.10
N THR A 11 -33.61 -3.45 -6.19
CA THR A 11 -34.96 -3.90 -6.56
C THR A 11 -35.71 -2.86 -7.38
N VAL A 12 -35.54 -1.57 -7.08
CA VAL A 12 -36.16 -0.47 -7.84
C VAL A 12 -35.59 -0.38 -9.25
N VAL A 13 -34.26 -0.46 -9.41
CA VAL A 13 -33.62 -0.51 -10.74
C VAL A 13 -34.15 -1.69 -11.55
N CYS A 14 -34.35 -2.84 -10.92
CA CYS A 14 -34.88 -4.02 -11.59
C CYS A 14 -36.33 -3.85 -12.06
N LEU A 15 -37.22 -3.34 -11.20
CA LEU A 15 -38.63 -3.09 -11.53
C LEU A 15 -38.77 -2.08 -12.67
N VAL A 16 -38.03 -0.97 -12.59
CA VAL A 16 -38.04 0.08 -13.62
C VAL A 16 -37.49 -0.45 -14.95
N GLY A 17 -36.39 -1.19 -14.94
CA GLY A 17 -35.83 -1.77 -16.15
C GLY A 17 -36.73 -2.83 -16.78
N CYS A 18 -37.36 -3.71 -15.99
CA CYS A 18 -38.33 -4.67 -16.50
C CYS A 18 -39.54 -3.96 -17.13
N MET A 19 -40.07 -2.94 -16.47
CA MET A 19 -41.19 -2.14 -16.99
C MET A 19 -40.82 -1.44 -18.31
N LEU A 20 -39.62 -0.85 -18.39
CA LEU A 20 -39.13 -0.19 -19.61
C LEU A 20 -38.97 -1.19 -20.76
N LEU A 21 -38.46 -2.40 -20.49
CA LEU A 21 -38.29 -3.44 -21.51
C LEU A 21 -39.62 -3.94 -22.05
N VAL A 22 -40.63 -4.10 -21.19
CA VAL A 22 -41.99 -4.45 -21.61
C VAL A 22 -42.59 -3.36 -22.51
N LEU A 23 -42.39 -2.08 -22.16
CA LEU A 23 -42.86 -0.95 -22.96
C LEU A 23 -42.15 -0.86 -24.32
N LEU A 24 -40.82 -1.06 -24.35
CA LEU A 24 -40.02 -1.06 -25.57
C LEU A 24 -40.34 -2.26 -26.47
N GLN A 25 -40.74 -3.41 -25.92
CA GLN A 25 -41.13 -4.56 -26.73
C GLN A 25 -42.43 -4.30 -27.51
N GLY A 26 -43.38 -3.56 -26.93
CA GLY A 26 -44.65 -3.21 -27.59
C GLY A 26 -44.50 -2.42 -28.88
N THR A 27 -43.30 -1.89 -29.18
CA THR A 27 -43.00 -1.11 -30.38
C THR A 27 -42.15 -1.87 -31.42
N ILE A 28 -41.65 -3.08 -31.11
CA ILE A 28 -40.72 -3.84 -31.95
C ILE A 28 -41.40 -5.10 -32.52
N SER A 29 -41.17 -5.41 -33.79
CA SER A 29 -41.75 -6.58 -34.47
C SER A 29 -41.10 -7.93 -34.08
N GLU A 30 -41.95 -8.96 -33.96
CA GLU A 30 -41.62 -10.39 -33.80
C GLU A 30 -40.98 -10.90 -35.11
N PRO A 31 -39.64 -11.03 -35.22
CA PRO A 31 -38.86 -11.92 -34.36
C PRO A 31 -37.61 -11.29 -33.70
N VAL A 32 -37.25 -10.06 -34.08
CA VAL A 32 -36.05 -9.37 -33.57
C VAL A 32 -36.28 -8.89 -32.13
N GLY A 33 -37.51 -8.48 -31.81
CA GLY A 33 -37.89 -8.09 -30.44
C GLY A 33 -37.64 -9.22 -29.44
N GLY A 34 -37.78 -10.46 -29.87
CA GLY A 34 -37.65 -11.60 -28.98
C GLY A 34 -36.25 -11.83 -28.41
N ILE A 35 -35.25 -11.80 -29.27
CA ILE A 35 -33.84 -12.04 -28.92
C ILE A 35 -33.29 -10.84 -28.14
N LEU A 36 -33.61 -9.62 -28.59
CA LEU A 36 -33.15 -8.38 -27.96
C LEU A 36 -33.64 -8.26 -26.52
N THR A 37 -34.91 -8.60 -26.25
CA THR A 37 -35.48 -8.59 -24.90
C THR A 37 -34.81 -9.62 -23.99
N SER A 38 -34.46 -10.80 -24.50
CA SER A 38 -33.75 -11.82 -23.71
C SER A 38 -32.35 -11.36 -23.30
N LEU A 39 -31.60 -10.72 -24.20
CA LEU A 39 -30.28 -10.15 -23.91
C LEU A 39 -30.36 -9.00 -22.89
N MET A 40 -31.33 -8.09 -23.07
CA MET A 40 -31.54 -7.00 -22.13
C MET A 40 -31.92 -7.49 -20.73
N TYR A 41 -32.67 -8.60 -20.65
CA TYR A 41 -33.01 -9.20 -19.38
C TYR A 41 -31.80 -9.77 -18.63
N VAL A 42 -30.89 -10.43 -19.35
CA VAL A 42 -29.63 -10.92 -18.79
C VAL A 42 -28.78 -9.77 -18.22
N VAL A 43 -28.71 -8.64 -18.95
CA VAL A 43 -28.03 -7.43 -18.47
C VAL A 43 -28.68 -6.88 -17.20
N MET A 44 -30.02 -6.88 -17.12
CA MET A 44 -30.74 -6.43 -15.93
C MET A 44 -30.48 -7.34 -14.71
N ILE A 45 -30.47 -8.66 -14.87
CA ILE A 45 -30.13 -9.61 -13.79
C ILE A 45 -28.71 -9.35 -13.30
N LEU A 46 -27.76 -9.13 -14.21
CA LEU A 46 -26.38 -8.81 -13.87
C LEU A 46 -26.28 -7.52 -13.05
N VAL A 47 -26.90 -6.43 -13.52
CA VAL A 47 -26.88 -5.13 -12.82
C VAL A 47 -27.52 -5.25 -11.44
N ALA A 48 -28.65 -5.95 -11.31
CA ALA A 48 -29.29 -6.19 -10.02
C ALA A 48 -28.44 -7.05 -9.09
N GLY A 49 -27.79 -8.09 -9.62
CA GLY A 49 -26.87 -8.94 -8.88
C GLY A 49 -25.66 -8.16 -8.35
N VAL A 50 -25.07 -7.28 -9.16
CA VAL A 50 -23.91 -6.47 -8.78
C VAL A 50 -24.26 -5.44 -7.70
N ILE A 51 -25.45 -4.81 -7.77
CA ILE A 51 -25.84 -3.75 -6.83
C ILE A 51 -26.36 -4.32 -5.50
N GLY A 52 -27.24 -5.33 -5.55
CA GLY A 52 -27.97 -5.83 -4.36
C GLY A 52 -27.62 -7.24 -3.91
N GLY A 53 -26.79 -7.96 -4.67
CA GLY A 53 -26.28 -9.29 -4.32
C GLY A 53 -27.19 -10.43 -4.70
N TRP A 54 -26.96 -11.59 -4.06
CA TRP A 54 -27.65 -12.81 -4.45
C TRP A 54 -29.18 -12.72 -4.27
N ARG A 55 -29.65 -11.99 -3.24
CA ARG A 55 -31.10 -11.82 -2.94
C ARG A 55 -31.82 -10.96 -3.98
N SER A 56 -31.18 -9.90 -4.48
CA SER A 56 -31.77 -9.07 -5.52
C SER A 56 -31.65 -9.73 -6.90
N GLY A 57 -30.53 -10.42 -7.19
CA GLY A 57 -30.35 -11.16 -8.43
C GLY A 57 -31.33 -12.34 -8.58
N SER A 58 -31.66 -13.03 -7.48
CA SER A 58 -32.67 -14.10 -7.50
C SER A 58 -34.08 -13.53 -7.69
N ALA A 59 -34.43 -12.44 -7.00
CA ALA A 59 -35.70 -11.73 -7.20
C ALA A 59 -35.84 -11.20 -8.64
N ALA A 60 -34.77 -10.66 -9.22
CA ALA A 60 -34.71 -10.23 -10.62
C ALA A 60 -34.94 -11.38 -11.59
N THR A 61 -34.35 -12.55 -11.32
CA THR A 61 -34.53 -13.74 -12.16
C THR A 61 -35.97 -14.25 -12.12
N VAL A 62 -36.59 -14.29 -10.93
CA VAL A 62 -37.98 -14.72 -10.75
C VAL A 62 -38.96 -13.77 -11.46
N LEU A 63 -38.79 -12.46 -11.26
CA LEU A 63 -39.61 -11.45 -11.93
C LEU A 63 -39.48 -11.53 -13.46
N GLY A 64 -38.32 -11.99 -13.93
CA GLY A 64 -38.03 -12.14 -15.35
C GLY A 64 -38.63 -13.32 -15.99
N LEU A 65 -38.53 -14.46 -15.30
CA LEU A 65 -39.22 -15.66 -15.72
C LEU A 65 -40.72 -15.41 -15.76
N PHE A 66 -41.26 -14.67 -14.78
CA PHE A 66 -42.67 -14.28 -14.76
C PHE A 66 -43.03 -13.33 -15.92
N THR A 67 -42.23 -12.30 -16.17
CA THR A 67 -42.48 -11.35 -17.26
C THR A 67 -42.36 -12.02 -18.63
N ALA A 68 -41.34 -12.87 -18.84
CA ALA A 68 -41.20 -13.68 -20.04
C ALA A 68 -42.40 -14.64 -20.20
N PHE A 69 -42.82 -15.30 -19.12
CA PHE A 69 -43.98 -16.18 -19.12
C PHE A 69 -45.31 -15.45 -19.37
N VAL A 70 -45.44 -14.16 -19.08
CA VAL A 70 -46.69 -13.42 -19.26
C VAL A 70 -46.74 -12.68 -20.61
N PHE A 71 -45.65 -12.04 -21.03
CA PHE A 71 -45.64 -11.13 -22.18
C PHE A 71 -45.10 -11.75 -23.47
N PHE A 72 -44.29 -12.80 -23.38
CA PHE A 72 -43.55 -13.30 -24.53
C PHE A 72 -44.34 -14.31 -25.40
N SER A 73 -45.60 -14.63 -25.05
CA SER A 73 -46.52 -15.40 -25.91
C SER A 73 -48.03 -15.23 -25.54
N PRO A 74 -48.98 -15.15 -26.49
CA PRO A 74 -50.41 -15.33 -26.21
C PRO A 74 -50.84 -16.82 -26.20
N PRO A 75 -52.00 -17.18 -25.62
CA PRO A 75 -52.16 -17.83 -24.31
C PRO A 75 -51.42 -19.18 -24.15
N TYR A 76 -50.80 -19.36 -22.96
CA TYR A 76 -49.58 -20.17 -22.74
C TYR A 76 -49.70 -21.67 -22.51
N PHE A 77 -50.80 -22.23 -21.96
CA PHE A 77 -50.73 -23.64 -21.53
C PHE A 77 -50.61 -24.63 -22.69
N ILE A 78 -51.19 -24.30 -23.85
CA ILE A 78 -51.38 -25.24 -24.96
C ILE A 78 -50.15 -25.30 -25.90
N ARG A 79 -49.38 -24.21 -26.01
CA ARG A 79 -48.28 -24.07 -27.00
C ARG A 79 -46.89 -24.37 -26.42
N ALA A 80 -46.66 -24.08 -25.13
CA ALA A 80 -45.43 -24.43 -24.43
C ALA A 80 -45.29 -25.96 -24.20
N ALA A 81 -46.41 -26.66 -24.01
CA ALA A 81 -46.43 -28.11 -23.90
C ALA A 81 -46.24 -28.84 -25.26
N SER A 82 -46.39 -28.14 -26.39
CA SER A 82 -46.35 -28.74 -27.73
C SER A 82 -45.10 -28.38 -28.56
N ASN A 83 -44.35 -27.32 -28.22
CA ASN A 83 -43.13 -26.93 -28.94
C ASN A 83 -41.85 -27.11 -28.10
N PRO A 84 -40.92 -28.01 -28.47
CA PRO A 84 -39.71 -28.30 -27.69
C PRO A 84 -38.72 -27.12 -27.63
N ILE A 85 -38.74 -26.22 -28.61
CA ILE A 85 -37.82 -25.07 -28.69
C ILE A 85 -38.12 -24.04 -27.58
N GLU A 86 -39.41 -23.80 -27.29
CA GLU A 86 -39.82 -22.83 -26.26
C GLU A 86 -39.53 -23.33 -24.84
N LEU A 87 -39.71 -24.63 -24.60
CA LEU A 87 -39.32 -25.26 -23.35
C LEU A 87 -37.80 -25.14 -23.11
N LEU A 88 -36.99 -25.41 -24.13
CA LEU A 88 -35.54 -25.28 -24.06
C LEU A 88 -35.11 -23.83 -23.79
N ARG A 89 -35.81 -22.86 -24.36
CA ARG A 89 -35.56 -21.42 -24.15
C ARG A 89 -35.86 -20.98 -22.71
N LEU A 90 -37.00 -21.39 -22.14
CA LEU A 90 -37.32 -21.06 -20.73
C LEU A 90 -36.36 -21.72 -19.75
N LEU A 91 -35.99 -22.98 -19.99
CA LEU A 91 -35.04 -23.71 -19.14
C LEU A 91 -33.65 -23.08 -19.18
N SER A 92 -33.13 -22.77 -20.38
CA SER A 92 -31.83 -22.10 -20.54
C SER A 92 -31.80 -20.72 -19.89
N PHE A 93 -32.87 -19.95 -20.00
CA PHE A 93 -33.00 -18.64 -19.38
C PHE A 93 -33.01 -18.72 -17.84
N GLY A 94 -33.82 -19.60 -17.27
CA GLY A 94 -33.86 -19.82 -15.82
C GLY A 94 -32.50 -20.28 -15.28
N PHE A 95 -31.85 -21.21 -16.00
CA PHE A 95 -30.51 -21.69 -15.65
C PHE A 95 -29.46 -20.58 -15.70
N LEU A 96 -29.46 -19.75 -16.74
CA LEU A 96 -28.55 -18.60 -16.86
C LEU A 96 -28.74 -17.60 -15.71
N GLY A 97 -29.99 -17.29 -15.35
CA GLY A 97 -30.31 -16.37 -14.27
C GLY A 97 -29.81 -16.84 -12.90
N VAL A 98 -29.98 -18.13 -12.59
CA VAL A 98 -29.45 -18.72 -11.34
C VAL A 98 -27.92 -18.65 -11.30
N ILE A 99 -27.24 -19.00 -12.40
CA ILE A 99 -25.78 -18.92 -12.49
C ILE A 99 -25.29 -17.48 -12.28
N LEU A 100 -25.90 -16.51 -12.96
CA LEU A 100 -25.51 -15.10 -12.86
C LEU A 100 -25.75 -14.54 -11.45
N SER A 101 -26.84 -14.93 -10.79
CA SER A 101 -27.12 -14.58 -9.39
C SER A 101 -26.08 -15.18 -8.44
N ALA A 102 -25.70 -16.45 -8.63
CA ALA A 102 -24.67 -17.11 -7.83
C ALA A 102 -23.29 -16.45 -8.02
N ILE A 103 -22.88 -16.17 -9.26
CA ILE A 103 -21.61 -15.48 -9.58
C ILE A 103 -21.59 -14.09 -8.97
N SER A 104 -22.67 -13.32 -9.10
CA SER A 104 -22.78 -11.98 -8.49
C SER A 104 -22.65 -12.04 -6.97
N GLY A 105 -23.25 -13.06 -6.34
CA GLY A 105 -23.10 -13.32 -4.91
C GLY A 105 -21.65 -13.64 -4.50
N LEU A 106 -20.98 -14.53 -5.23
CA LEU A 106 -19.58 -14.90 -4.99
C LEU A 106 -18.63 -13.72 -5.17
N LEU A 107 -18.85 -12.91 -6.21
CA LEU A 107 -18.11 -11.67 -6.44
C LEU A 107 -18.28 -10.72 -5.25
N GLN A 108 -19.50 -10.47 -4.79
CA GLN A 108 -19.69 -9.57 -3.65
C GLN A 108 -19.01 -10.06 -2.36
N LEU A 109 -18.98 -11.37 -2.12
CA LEU A 109 -18.24 -11.95 -1.00
C LEU A 109 -16.73 -11.72 -1.14
N ALA A 110 -16.19 -11.86 -2.35
CA ALA A 110 -14.78 -11.60 -2.63
C ALA A 110 -14.43 -10.11 -2.44
N TRP A 111 -15.27 -9.20 -2.92
CA TRP A 111 -15.06 -7.76 -2.80
C TRP A 111 -15.02 -7.31 -1.33
N LYS A 112 -15.92 -7.86 -0.49
CA LYS A 112 -15.91 -7.56 0.93
C LYS A 112 -14.62 -8.01 1.63
N ARG A 113 -14.07 -9.16 1.25
CA ARG A 113 -12.77 -9.65 1.77
C ARG A 113 -11.61 -8.75 1.35
N ILE A 114 -11.67 -8.19 0.14
CA ILE A 114 -10.63 -7.30 -0.37
C ILE A 114 -10.62 -6.00 0.44
N GLU A 115 -11.78 -5.40 0.70
CA GLU A 115 -11.92 -4.17 1.48
C GLU A 115 -11.39 -4.33 2.91
N GLU A 116 -11.73 -5.43 3.59
CA GLU A 116 -11.22 -5.71 4.94
C GLU A 116 -9.70 -5.97 4.99
N ARG A 117 -9.11 -6.47 3.89
CA ARG A 117 -7.66 -6.67 3.80
C ARG A 117 -6.94 -5.35 3.55
N GLN A 118 -7.50 -4.49 2.70
CA GLN A 118 -6.93 -3.18 2.42
C GLN A 118 -6.80 -2.37 3.71
N HIS A 119 -7.86 -2.29 4.52
CA HIS A 119 -7.82 -1.49 5.74
C HIS A 119 -6.82 -2.02 6.79
N ARG A 120 -6.66 -3.34 6.90
CA ARG A 120 -5.65 -3.93 7.79
C ARG A 120 -4.23 -3.61 7.37
N LEU A 121 -3.95 -3.70 6.07
CA LEU A 121 -2.62 -3.38 5.53
C LEU A 121 -2.28 -1.90 5.70
N GLU A 122 -3.24 -1.00 5.49
CA GLU A 122 -3.05 0.44 5.71
C GLU A 122 -2.67 0.75 7.16
N LEU A 123 -3.34 0.12 8.13
CA LEU A 123 -3.03 0.30 9.55
C LEU A 123 -1.64 -0.23 9.89
N GLU A 124 -1.29 -1.43 9.43
CA GLU A 124 0.02 -2.04 9.68
C GLU A 124 1.15 -1.23 9.04
N VAL A 125 0.97 -0.74 7.81
CA VAL A 125 1.93 0.13 7.12
C VAL A 125 2.09 1.46 7.86
N HIS A 126 1.00 2.07 8.31
CA HIS A 126 1.05 3.32 9.06
C HIS A 126 1.80 3.16 10.39
N GLU A 127 1.57 2.06 11.10
CA GLU A 127 2.26 1.78 12.36
C GLU A 127 3.76 1.58 12.15
N ARG A 128 4.15 0.77 11.16
CA ARG A 128 5.56 0.55 10.80
C ARG A 128 6.25 1.84 10.38
N LEU A 129 5.59 2.66 9.57
CA LEU A 129 6.16 3.92 9.12
C LEU A 129 6.38 4.89 10.29
N ARG A 130 5.44 4.97 11.23
CA ARG A 130 5.59 5.79 12.45
C ARG A 130 6.76 5.33 13.31
N ALA A 131 6.94 4.02 13.49
CA ALA A 131 8.08 3.48 14.23
C ALA A 131 9.41 3.83 13.57
N GLN A 132 9.52 3.67 12.25
CA GLN A 132 10.73 4.02 11.49
C GLN A 132 11.04 5.52 11.53
N ILE A 133 10.02 6.39 11.43
CA ILE A 133 10.21 7.84 11.54
C ILE A 133 10.68 8.21 12.95
N ALA A 134 10.11 7.62 14.00
CA ALA A 134 10.52 7.87 15.38
C ALA A 134 11.96 7.38 15.64
N GLU A 135 12.35 6.23 15.08
CA GLU A 135 13.72 5.72 15.17
C GLU A 135 14.71 6.66 14.47
N LYS A 136 14.41 7.10 13.24
CA LYS A 136 15.23 8.08 12.53
C LYS A 136 15.34 9.40 13.27
N ALA A 137 14.23 9.93 13.79
CA ALA A 137 14.24 11.17 14.56
C ALA A 137 15.15 11.09 15.79
N ARG A 138 15.17 9.94 16.50
CA ARG A 138 16.10 9.71 17.61
C ARG A 138 17.55 9.66 17.15
N ALA A 139 17.83 9.00 16.03
CA ALA A 139 19.18 8.95 15.47
C ALA A 139 19.67 10.35 15.07
N ASP A 140 18.82 11.15 14.42
CA ASP A 140 19.11 12.52 14.03
C ASP A 140 19.30 13.43 15.26
N GLU A 141 18.50 13.26 16.30
CA GLU A 141 18.64 13.97 17.58
C GLU A 141 19.99 13.65 18.24
N LEU A 142 20.36 12.36 18.35
CA LEU A 142 21.66 11.95 18.88
C LEU A 142 22.82 12.51 18.06
N MET A 143 22.74 12.47 16.72
CA MET A 143 23.75 13.05 15.85
C MET A 143 23.83 14.58 16.01
N THR A 144 22.70 15.25 16.19
CA THR A 144 22.65 16.69 16.45
C THR A 144 23.25 17.02 17.82
N THR A 145 22.95 16.25 18.87
CA THR A 145 23.58 16.40 20.18
C THR A 145 25.09 16.21 20.11
N LEU A 146 25.57 15.16 19.42
CA LEU A 146 27.00 14.92 19.19
C LEU A 146 27.68 16.00 18.34
N ALA A 147 26.94 16.63 17.43
CA ALA A 147 27.42 17.75 16.62
C ALA A 147 27.34 19.10 17.36
N SER A 148 26.51 19.19 18.41
CA SER A 148 26.36 20.39 19.26
C SER A 148 27.38 20.46 20.39
N ILE A 149 28.10 19.36 20.65
CA ILE A 149 29.36 19.42 21.40
C ILE A 149 30.30 20.25 20.52
N GLY A 150 30.83 21.36 21.05
CA GLY A 150 31.77 22.24 20.33
C GLY A 150 33.08 21.54 19.95
N ASP A 151 33.28 20.30 20.41
CA ASP A 151 34.49 19.51 20.26
C ASP A 151 34.39 18.54 19.08
N GLY A 152 35.51 18.34 18.40
CA GLY A 152 35.64 17.30 17.39
C GLY A 152 35.58 15.91 18.00
N VAL A 153 34.67 15.06 17.53
CA VAL A 153 34.55 13.66 17.97
C VAL A 153 35.08 12.74 16.88
N ILE A 154 36.06 11.90 17.24
CA ILE A 154 36.63 10.85 16.40
C ILE A 154 36.34 9.49 17.03
N ARG A 155 35.80 8.55 16.25
CA ARG A 155 35.63 7.16 16.69
C ARG A 155 36.60 6.26 15.95
N THR A 156 37.30 5.40 16.67
CA THR A 156 38.17 4.36 16.10
C THR A 156 37.69 2.95 16.45
N ASP A 157 38.19 1.95 15.74
CA ASP A 157 38.10 0.53 16.15
C ASP A 157 39.22 0.16 17.15
N GLY A 158 39.26 -1.11 17.56
CA GLY A 158 40.26 -1.62 18.49
C GLY A 158 41.69 -1.65 17.97
N GLU A 159 41.90 -1.49 16.66
CA GLU A 159 43.23 -1.36 16.04
C GLU A 159 43.64 0.11 15.87
N GLY A 160 42.77 1.06 16.19
CA GLY A 160 43.01 2.49 16.01
C GLY A 160 42.68 3.01 14.62
N ARG A 161 41.89 2.29 13.81
CA ARG A 161 41.40 2.77 12.50
C ARG A 161 40.15 3.61 12.68
N ILE A 162 40.06 4.72 11.96
CA ILE A 162 38.93 5.64 12.06
C ILE A 162 37.66 4.99 11.48
N THR A 163 36.55 5.08 12.21
CA THR A 163 35.22 4.59 11.81
C THR A 163 34.18 5.70 11.66
N PHE A 164 34.42 6.87 12.26
CA PHE A 164 33.50 8.02 12.20
C PHE A 164 34.21 9.32 12.62
N LEU A 165 33.87 10.42 11.94
CA LEU A 165 34.19 11.80 12.35
C LEU A 165 32.88 12.58 12.44
N ASN A 166 32.68 13.39 13.49
CA ASN A 166 31.59 14.36 13.48
C ASN A 166 31.93 15.55 12.55
N PRO A 167 30.94 16.36 12.11
CA PRO A 167 31.19 17.49 11.20
C PRO A 167 32.17 18.54 11.75
N VAL A 168 32.32 18.64 13.07
CA VAL A 168 33.31 19.53 13.71
C VAL A 168 34.72 18.97 13.51
N ALA A 169 34.94 17.68 13.77
CA ALA A 169 36.21 16.99 13.52
C ALA A 169 36.61 17.04 12.04
N GLU A 170 35.66 16.89 11.11
CA GLU A 170 35.96 17.04 9.67
C GLU A 170 36.51 18.42 9.33
N LYS A 171 35.94 19.48 9.93
CA LYS A 171 36.41 20.87 9.74
C LYS A 171 37.76 21.12 10.42
N LEU A 172 38.00 20.51 11.58
CA LEU A 172 39.23 20.70 12.36
C LEU A 172 40.43 19.96 11.76
N ILE A 173 40.22 18.74 11.27
CA ILE A 173 41.30 17.88 10.76
C ILE A 173 41.46 18.04 9.24
N GLY A 174 40.42 18.51 8.55
CA GLY A 174 40.40 18.74 7.10
C GLY A 174 40.04 17.50 6.27
N TRP A 175 39.71 16.37 6.92
CA TRP A 175 39.30 15.13 6.27
C TRP A 175 37.80 14.91 6.36
N LYS A 176 37.18 14.43 5.29
CA LYS A 176 35.82 13.89 5.36
C LYS A 176 35.81 12.48 5.92
N THR A 177 34.74 12.11 6.62
CA THR A 177 34.54 10.77 7.21
C THR A 177 34.72 9.67 6.17
N GLU A 178 34.21 9.84 4.95
CA GLU A 178 34.34 8.82 3.90
C GLU A 178 35.78 8.59 3.45
N ALA A 179 36.64 9.62 3.54
CA ALA A 179 38.05 9.54 3.14
C ALA A 179 38.98 9.10 4.29
N ALA A 180 38.59 9.38 5.53
CA ALA A 180 39.31 9.00 6.74
C ALA A 180 38.99 7.58 7.21
N SER A 181 37.80 7.06 6.88
CA SER A 181 37.35 5.72 7.29
C SER A 181 38.35 4.62 6.87
N GLY A 182 38.76 3.78 7.81
CA GLY A 182 39.72 2.68 7.62
C GLY A 182 41.21 3.07 7.72
N ARG A 183 41.53 4.37 7.75
CA ARG A 183 42.91 4.86 7.97
C ARG A 183 43.28 4.83 9.44
N MET A 184 44.57 4.70 9.73
CA MET A 184 45.08 4.76 11.10
C MET A 184 44.89 6.17 11.66
N LEU A 185 44.52 6.29 12.94
CA LEU A 185 44.36 7.59 13.59
C LEU A 185 45.62 8.45 13.49
N SER A 186 46.80 7.83 13.58
CA SER A 186 48.11 8.49 13.45
C SER A 186 48.35 9.16 12.09
N ASP A 187 47.70 8.69 11.03
CA ASP A 187 47.90 9.19 9.67
C ASP A 187 47.03 10.41 9.35
N VAL A 188 46.02 10.64 10.19
CA VAL A 188 44.97 11.65 9.97
C VAL A 188 45.05 12.72 11.05
N PHE A 189 45.29 12.34 12.30
CA PHE A 189 45.34 13.24 13.44
C PHE A 189 46.77 13.48 13.91
N HIS A 190 47.31 14.65 13.58
CA HIS A 190 48.68 15.05 13.89
C HIS A 190 48.66 16.16 14.93
N ILE A 191 49.33 15.92 16.06
CA ILE A 191 49.46 16.91 17.14
C ILE A 191 50.92 17.19 17.43
N VAL A 192 51.22 18.46 17.72
CA VAL A 192 52.54 18.93 18.13
C VAL A 192 52.44 19.72 19.43
N ASP A 193 53.50 19.71 20.21
CA ASP A 193 53.59 20.45 21.46
C ASP A 193 53.74 21.95 21.18
N VAL A 194 52.98 22.79 21.88
CA VAL A 194 52.96 24.26 21.68
C VAL A 194 54.33 24.89 21.92
N ALA A 195 55.11 24.39 22.88
CA ALA A 195 56.38 25.00 23.29
C ALA A 195 57.56 24.53 22.45
N THR A 196 57.54 23.29 21.99
CA THR A 196 58.68 22.63 21.33
C THR A 196 58.47 22.34 19.85
N HIS A 197 57.24 22.46 19.34
CA HIS A 197 56.82 22.06 17.99
C HIS A 197 57.21 20.62 17.62
N GLN A 198 57.48 19.77 18.61
CA GLN A 198 57.78 18.36 18.37
C GLN A 198 56.48 17.53 18.33
N PRO A 199 56.44 16.45 17.52
CA PRO A 199 55.31 15.53 17.51
C PRO A 199 55.08 14.93 18.89
N VAL A 200 53.85 15.01 19.38
CA VAL A 200 53.45 14.41 20.66
C VAL A 200 52.78 13.07 20.40
N GLU A 201 53.02 12.09 21.28
CA GLU A 201 52.30 10.81 21.22
C GLU A 201 50.79 11.06 21.35
N ASN A 202 50.01 10.54 20.41
CA ASN A 202 48.57 10.72 20.40
C ASN A 202 47.95 10.06 21.66
N PRO A 203 47.23 10.82 22.49
CA PRO A 203 46.70 10.32 23.76
C PRO A 203 45.68 9.20 23.55
N ALA A 204 44.97 9.19 22.42
CA ALA A 204 44.05 8.12 22.07
C ALA A 204 44.80 6.82 21.69
N VAL A 205 45.97 6.91 21.06
CA VAL A 205 46.82 5.74 20.78
C VAL A 205 47.39 5.18 22.08
N ARG A 206 47.83 6.06 22.99
CA ARG A 206 48.27 5.66 24.33
C ARG A 206 47.14 5.01 25.13
N ALA A 207 45.94 5.58 25.08
CA ALA A 207 44.75 5.05 25.73
C ALA A 207 44.37 3.65 25.21
N LEU A 208 44.46 3.42 23.89
CA LEU A 208 44.23 2.11 23.28
C LEU A 208 45.25 1.06 23.73
N ARG A 209 46.53 1.45 23.86
CA ARG A 209 47.60 0.57 24.32
C ARG A 209 47.48 0.23 25.80
N ASP A 210 47.19 1.24 26.63
CA ASP A 210 47.28 1.15 28.08
C ASP A 210 45.91 0.83 28.73
N GLY A 211 44.84 0.79 27.93
CA GLY A 211 43.47 0.44 28.37
C GLY A 211 42.84 1.48 29.32
N CYS A 212 43.34 2.72 29.31
CA CYS A 212 42.95 3.77 30.25
C CYS A 212 42.47 5.03 29.53
N VAL A 213 41.64 5.84 30.18
CA VAL A 213 41.25 7.15 29.66
C VAL A 213 42.47 8.07 29.77
N ALA A 214 43.03 8.48 28.64
CA ALA A 214 44.08 9.49 28.62
C ALA A 214 43.48 10.86 28.99
N GLY A 215 44.13 11.56 29.93
CA GLY A 215 43.68 12.87 30.42
C GLY A 215 43.76 14.01 29.39
N GLU A 216 43.19 15.16 29.75
CA GLU A 216 43.16 16.40 28.95
C GLU A 216 44.57 16.82 28.48
N MET A 217 44.66 17.28 27.23
CA MET A 217 45.86 17.88 26.66
C MET A 217 45.75 19.40 26.74
N ASN A 218 46.56 20.02 27.59
CA ASN A 218 46.52 21.47 27.80
C ASN A 218 47.47 22.26 26.89
N ASP A 219 48.43 21.60 26.21
CA ASP A 219 49.51 22.27 25.47
C ASP A 219 49.81 21.61 24.09
N ALA A 220 48.77 21.21 23.34
CA ALA A 220 48.93 20.59 22.02
C ALA A 220 48.22 21.39 20.91
N ILE A 221 48.87 21.51 19.74
CA ILE A 221 48.33 22.13 18.53
C ILE A 221 48.02 21.03 17.51
N LEU A 222 46.82 21.06 16.94
CA LEU A 222 46.41 20.19 15.84
C LEU A 222 46.92 20.74 14.51
N ILE A 223 47.57 19.87 13.72
CA ILE A 223 47.93 20.16 12.33
C ILE A 223 46.90 19.50 11.42
N SER A 224 46.14 20.34 10.71
CA SER A 224 45.14 19.93 9.74
C SER A 224 45.78 19.44 8.44
N GLN A 225 45.03 18.69 7.62
CA GLN A 225 45.48 18.19 6.32
C GLN A 225 45.95 19.29 5.37
N ASP A 226 45.35 20.48 5.47
CA ASP A 226 45.72 21.67 4.69
C ASP A 226 46.96 22.41 5.24
N GLY A 227 47.61 21.85 6.27
CA GLY A 227 48.81 22.39 6.91
C GLY A 227 48.52 23.54 7.88
N ARG A 228 47.25 23.84 8.18
CA ARG A 228 46.89 24.89 9.15
C ARG A 228 46.99 24.35 10.58
N GLU A 229 47.61 25.15 11.43
CA GLU A 229 47.65 24.94 12.86
C GLU A 229 46.34 25.41 13.50
N ARG A 230 45.74 24.55 14.34
CA ARG A 230 44.55 24.85 15.11
C ARG A 230 44.85 24.58 16.59
N PRO A 231 44.74 25.60 17.46
CA PRO A 231 44.87 25.41 18.90
C PRO A 231 43.68 24.61 19.46
#